data_AF-A0A6G4ZE53-F1
#
_entry.id   AF-A0A6G4ZE53-F1
#
_cell.length_a   1.000
_cell.length_b   1.000
_cell.length_c   1.000
_cell.angle_alpha   90.00
_cell.angle_beta   90.00
_cell.angle_gamma   90.00
#
_symmetry.space_group_name_H-M   'P 1'
#
loop_
_entity.id
_entity.type
_entity.pdbx_description
1 polymer ?
#
loop_
_entity_poly.entity_id
_entity_poly.type
_entity_poly.pdbx_seq_one_letter_code
_entity_poly.pdbx_strand_id
1 'polypeptide(L)' 'MCIQYHIVWCVKYRRKVLFGDVDKSLKEIILKIANDNNFEISEMETDKDHIH' A
#
# COMPACT_ATOMS: atom_id res chain seq x y z
N MET A 1 -11.58 16.72 -14.47
CA MET A 1 -10.36 16.86 -13.64
C MET A 1 -10.45 15.78 -12.58
N CYS A 2 -9.63 14.74 -12.67
CA CYS A 2 -9.54 13.71 -11.64
C CYS A 2 -8.57 14.18 -10.55
N ILE A 3 -8.91 13.91 -9.29
CA ILE A 3 -8.01 14.19 -8.16
C ILE A 3 -7.24 12.90 -7.89
N GLN A 4 -5.92 12.96 -7.98
CA GLN A 4 -5.02 11.84 -7.69
C GLN A 4 -4.15 12.22 -6.50
N TYR A 5 -3.93 11.27 -5.60
CA TYR A 5 -3.10 11.43 -4.42
C TYR A 5 -1.96 10.43 -4.47
N HIS A 6 -0.76 10.89 -4.13
CA HIS A 6 0.40 10.03 -3.89
C HIS A 6 0.58 9.91 -2.37
N ILE A 7 0.41 8.71 -1.83
CA ILE A 7 0.37 8.45 -0.38
C ILE A 7 1.52 7.53 -0.03
N VAL A 8 2.42 7.99 0.82
CA VAL A 8 3.59 7.21 1.24
C VAL A 8 3.61 7.06 2.74
N TRP A 9 3.84 5.85 3.24
CA TRP A 9 4.08 5.62 4.67
C TRP A 9 5.10 4.52 4.93
N CYS A 10 5.74 4.58 6.11
CA CYS A 10 6.74 3.62 6.53
C CYS A 10 6.21 2.71 7.64
N VAL A 11 6.73 1.47 7.72
CA VAL A 11 6.50 0.60 8.87
C VAL A 11 7.20 1.14 10.12
N LYS A 12 6.66 0.81 11.29
CA LYS A 12 7.17 1.27 12.58
C LYS A 12 8.68 0.98 12.71
N TYR A 13 9.46 2.02 13.03
CA TYR A 13 10.92 2.00 13.10
C TYR A 13 11.64 1.62 11.80
N ARG A 14 11.00 1.76 10.63
CA ARG A 14 11.57 1.38 9.32
C ARG A 14 12.12 -0.05 9.31
N ARG A 15 11.42 -0.95 10.00
CA ARG A 15 11.80 -2.37 9.98
C ARG A 15 11.56 -2.90 8.58
N LYS A 16 12.56 -3.58 8.03
CA LYS A 16 12.49 -4.21 6.71
C LYS A 16 11.64 -5.48 6.82
N VAL A 17 10.31 -5.36 6.81
CA VAL A 17 9.35 -6.47 7.01
C VAL A 17 8.39 -6.66 5.85
N LEU A 18 8.31 -5.70 4.93
CA LEU A 18 7.45 -5.75 3.74
C LEU A 18 8.14 -6.57 2.65
N PHE A 19 8.16 -7.89 2.84
CA PHE A 19 8.71 -8.82 1.85
C PHE A 19 8.00 -10.18 1.94
N GLY A 20 8.06 -10.96 0.86
CA GLY A 20 7.44 -12.28 0.81
C GLY A 20 5.93 -12.22 1.01
N ASP A 21 5.41 -13.04 1.92
CA ASP A 21 3.97 -13.12 2.16
C ASP A 21 3.40 -11.88 2.87
N VAL A 22 4.22 -11.17 3.66
CA VAL A 22 3.79 -9.93 4.33
C VAL A 22 3.44 -8.85 3.30
N ASP A 23 4.24 -8.72 2.24
CA ASP A 23 3.97 -7.79 1.14
C ASP A 23 2.66 -8.14 0.43
N LYS A 24 2.49 -9.41 0.05
CA LYS A 24 1.29 -9.88 -0.66
C LYS A 24 0.02 -9.63 0.15
N SER A 25 0.01 -10.04 1.41
CA SER A 25 -1.14 -9.86 2.29
C SER A 25 -1.45 -8.37 2.53
N LEU A 26 -0.43 -7.51 2.62
CA LEU A 26 -0.64 -6.06 2.73
C LEU A 26 -1.37 -5.53 1.49
N LYS A 27 -0.88 -5.86 0.28
CA LYS A 27 -1.52 -5.40 -0.97
C LYS A 27 -2.95 -5.90 -1.10
N GLU A 28 -3.23 -7.15 -0.73
CA GLU A 28 -4.60 -7.69 -0.73
C GLU A 28 -5.53 -6.94 0.22
N ILE A 29 -5.06 -6.61 1.44
CA ILE A 29 -5.83 -5.82 2.41
C ILE A 29 -6.13 -4.42 1.86
N ILE A 30 -5.13 -3.76 1.27
CA ILE A 30 -5.30 -2.40 0.73
C ILE A 30 -6.28 -2.41 -0.45
N LEU A 31 -6.18 -3.39 -1.36
CA LEU A 31 -7.12 -3.56 -2.46
C LEU A 31 -8.55 -3.82 -1.96
N LYS A 32 -8.71 -4.61 -0.89
CA LYS A 32 -10.02 -4.80 -0.26
C LYS A 32 -10.56 -3.50 0.30
N ILE A 33 -9.76 -2.73 1.02
CA ILE A 33 -10.17 -1.43 1.57
C ILE A 33 -10.56 -0.47 0.44
N ALA A 34 -9.83 -0.47 -0.68
CA ALA A 34 -10.16 0.33 -1.87
C ALA A 34 -11.53 0.00 -2.43
N ASN A 35 -11.81 -1.30 -2.60
CA ASN A 35 -13.11 -1.79 -3.05
C ASN A 35 -14.22 -1.45 -2.06
N ASP A 36 -13.98 -1.60 -0.75
CA ASP A 36 -14.97 -1.33 0.30
C ASP A 36 -15.30 0.17 0.43
N ASN A 37 -14.38 1.06 0.04
CA ASN A 37 -14.52 2.52 0.16
C ASN A 37 -14.69 3.23 -1.20
N ASN A 38 -14.88 2.49 -2.30
CA ASN A 38 -15.06 3.02 -3.66
C ASN A 38 -13.95 4.01 -4.09
N PHE A 39 -12.68 3.72 -3.78
CA PHE A 39 -11.57 4.45 -4.37
C PHE A 39 -10.73 3.54 -5.27
N GLU A 40 -10.16 4.14 -6.30
CA GLU A 40 -9.30 3.45 -7.26
C GLU A 40 -7.84 3.61 -6.87
N ILE A 41 -7.08 2.53 -6.95
CA ILE A 41 -5.63 2.54 -6.77
C ILE A 41 -5.00 2.43 -8.14
N SER A 42 -4.41 3.53 -8.61
CA SER A 42 -3.75 3.57 -9.91
C SER A 42 -2.43 2.77 -9.90
N GLU A 43 -1.62 2.93 -8.86
CA GLU A 43 -0.33 2.28 -8.68
C GLU A 43 -0.15 1.97 -7.19
N MET A 44 0.55 0.87 -6.88
CA MET A 44 0.87 0.47 -5.51
C MET A 44 2.21 -0.26 -5.50
N GLU A 45 3.22 0.37 -4.91
CA GLU A 45 4.58 -0.15 -4.88
C GLU A 45 5.09 -0.25 -3.46
N THR A 46 5.78 -1.35 -3.17
CA THR A 46 6.30 -1.65 -1.84
C THR A 46 7.80 -1.83 -1.90
N ASP A 47 8.50 -1.17 -0.98
CA ASP A 47 9.88 -1.50 -0.63
C ASP A 47 9.88 -2.16 0.76
N LYS A 48 11.02 -2.63 1.24
CA LYS A 48 11.14 -3.45 2.45
C LYS A 48 10.57 -2.78 3.70
N ASP A 49 10.57 -1.46 3.78
CA ASP A 49 10.20 -0.69 4.98
C ASP A 49 9.17 0.42 4.74
N HIS A 50 8.65 0.56 3.52
CA HIS A 50 7.64 1.56 3.17
C HIS A 50 6.84 1.18 1.92
N ILE A 51 5.71 1.85 1.75
CA ILE A 51 4.79 1.67 0.61
C ILE A 51 4.44 3.04 0.02
N HIS A 52 4.25 3.05 -1.29
CA HIS A 52 3.78 4.17 -2.11
C HIS A 52 2.48 3.80 -2.81
#